data_AF-A0A835RND4-F1
#
_entry.id   AF-A0A835RND4-F1
#
_cell.length_a   1.000
_cell.length_b   1.000
_cell.length_c   1.000
_cell.angle_alpha   90.00
_cell.angle_beta   90.00
_cell.angle_gamma   90.00
#
_symmetry.space_group_name_H-M   'P 1'
#
loop_
_entity.id
_entity.type
_entity.pdbx_description
1 polymer ?
#
loop_
_entity_poly.entity_id
_entity_poly.type
_entity_poly.pdbx_seq_one_letter_code
_entity_poly.pdbx_strand_id
1 'polypeptide(L)'
;MRPVRICGTNRGFWLEESTSCMTADFSRSIGYFLEPLVLLGLFGERPLSIRLKGITNDSKDPSVDTFRTTSLHILKHFGVPLEGLELKIESRGAALGGGEVVLGVPILLNNLSETTWIDEGIVKRIRGVTFSTRVSPQFGNRMVSIARGVFN
;
A
#
# COMPACT_ATOMS: atom_id res chain seq x y z
N MET A 1 -9.49 -25.05 11.34
CA MET A 1 -9.87 -23.82 10.62
C MET A 1 -9.71 -22.65 11.58
N ARG A 2 -8.70 -21.79 11.37
CA ARG A 2 -8.34 -20.76 12.35
C ARG A 2 -9.24 -19.52 12.21
N PRO A 3 -9.71 -18.93 13.31
CA PRO A 3 -10.55 -17.74 13.29
C PRO A 3 -9.71 -16.50 12.97
N VAL A 4 -10.11 -15.76 11.94
CA VAL A 4 -9.59 -14.42 11.63
C VAL A 4 -10.33 -13.43 12.53
N ARG A 5 -9.65 -12.89 13.55
CA ARG A 5 -10.17 -11.78 14.35
C ARG A 5 -10.01 -10.48 13.57
N ILE A 6 -11.11 -9.95 13.06
CA ILE A 6 -11.17 -8.62 12.47
C ILE A 6 -11.36 -7.62 13.60
N CYS A 7 -10.54 -6.55 13.59
CA CYS A 7 -10.57 -5.48 14.58
C CYS A 7 -11.99 -4.97 14.82
N GLY A 8 -12.49 -5.15 16.04
CA GLY A 8 -13.79 -4.70 16.47
C GLY A 8 -14.25 -5.42 17.74
N THR A 9 -14.30 -4.66 18.84
CA THR A 9 -15.05 -4.89 20.10
C THR A 9 -14.25 -5.33 21.33
N ASN A 10 -14.46 -4.55 22.39
CA ASN A 10 -13.95 -4.62 23.75
C ASN A 10 -13.86 -6.03 24.37
N ARG A 11 -12.80 -6.19 25.19
CA ARG A 11 -12.46 -7.26 26.14
C ARG A 11 -11.53 -8.36 25.62
N GLY A 12 -10.39 -8.51 26.32
CA GLY A 12 -9.59 -9.73 26.34
C GLY A 12 -8.21 -9.58 25.72
N PHE A 13 -7.27 -9.12 26.55
CA PHE A 13 -5.82 -9.18 26.34
C PHE A 13 -5.36 -10.65 26.24
N TRP A 14 -4.38 -10.94 25.38
CA TRP A 14 -3.13 -11.70 25.62
C TRP A 14 -2.48 -12.11 24.26
N LEU A 15 -1.37 -11.41 23.96
CA LEU A 15 -0.20 -11.75 23.14
C LEU A 15 -0.39 -12.41 21.75
N GLU A 16 -0.44 -11.59 20.70
CA GLU A 16 0.13 -11.91 19.37
C GLU A 16 0.34 -10.58 18.60
N GLU A 17 1.59 -10.31 18.21
CA GLU A 17 2.14 -9.21 17.39
C GLU A 17 1.33 -7.92 17.21
N SER A 18 1.96 -6.80 17.60
CA SER A 18 1.53 -5.38 17.61
C SER A 18 0.86 -4.86 16.33
N THR A 19 -0.25 -5.47 15.91
CA THR A 19 -0.99 -5.09 14.72
C THR A 19 -1.98 -4.00 15.12
N SER A 20 -1.59 -2.75 15.00
CA SER A 20 -2.49 -1.63 15.26
C SER A 20 -3.52 -1.53 14.14
N CYS A 21 -4.78 -1.28 14.49
CA CYS A 21 -5.84 -1.07 13.49
C CYS A 21 -6.25 0.40 13.52
N MET A 22 -6.17 1.05 12.37
CA MET A 22 -6.49 2.45 12.21
C MET A 22 -7.59 2.61 11.17
N THR A 23 -8.70 3.22 11.58
CA THR A 23 -9.80 3.61 10.69
C THR A 23 -9.51 5.02 10.20
N ALA A 24 -9.27 5.18 8.90
CA ALA A 24 -9.14 6.49 8.30
C ALA A 24 -10.53 7.10 8.13
N ASP A 25 -10.69 8.38 8.50
CA ASP A 25 -11.90 9.13 8.20
C ASP A 25 -12.14 9.14 6.68
N PHE A 26 -13.40 9.03 6.25
CA PHE A 26 -13.77 8.98 4.82
C PHE A 26 -13.51 10.29 4.06
N SER A 27 -12.80 11.26 4.65
CA SER A 27 -12.45 12.53 4.02
C SER A 27 -11.25 12.42 3.07
N ARG A 28 -10.36 11.43 3.28
CA ARG A 28 -9.12 11.22 2.51
C ARG A 28 -8.88 9.74 2.21
N SER A 29 -8.09 9.46 1.18
CA SER A 29 -7.72 8.09 0.85
C SER A 29 -6.64 7.53 1.79
N ILE A 30 -6.56 6.20 1.89
CA ILE A 30 -5.51 5.49 2.63
C ILE A 30 -4.11 5.91 2.16
N GLY A 31 -3.96 6.20 0.86
CA GLY A 31 -2.67 6.60 0.28
C GLY A 31 -2.05 7.83 0.92
N TYR A 32 -2.89 8.78 1.36
CA TYR A 32 -2.44 9.98 2.10
C TYR A 32 -1.72 9.62 3.41
N PHE A 33 -2.20 8.58 4.11
CA PHE A 33 -1.63 8.17 5.39
C PHE A 33 -0.43 7.22 5.24
N LEU A 34 -0.28 6.56 4.08
CA LEU A 34 0.82 5.59 3.88
C LEU A 34 2.19 6.25 3.88
N GLU A 35 2.34 7.42 3.24
CA GLU A 35 3.62 8.14 3.16
C GLU A 35 4.24 8.43 4.54
N PRO A 36 3.56 9.13 5.48
CA PRO A 36 4.13 9.40 6.80
C PRO A 36 4.29 8.11 7.63
N LEU A 37 3.42 7.12 7.48
CA LEU A 37 3.52 5.86 8.23
C LEU A 37 4.76 5.06 7.84
N VAL A 38 5.13 5.04 6.55
CA VAL A 38 6.35 4.36 6.13
C VAL A 38 7.59 5.08 6.66
N LEU A 39 7.62 6.41 6.61
CA LEU A 39 8.74 7.17 7.18
C LEU A 39 8.90 6.92 8.68
N LEU A 40 7.78 6.93 9.43
CA LEU A 40 7.81 6.65 10.87
C LEU A 40 8.16 5.18 11.17
N GLY A 41 7.66 4.24 10.37
CA GLY A 41 7.93 2.81 10.55
C GLY A 41 9.40 2.46 10.32
N LEU A 42 10.05 3.08 9.34
CA LEU A 42 11.46 2.83 9.01
C LEU A 42 12.42 3.26 10.13
N PHE A 43 12.11 4.37 10.83
CA PHE A 43 12.94 4.90 11.93
C PHE A 43 12.36 4.59 13.32
N GLY A 44 11.40 3.67 13.40
CA GLY A 44 10.80 3.24 14.66
C GLY A 44 11.71 2.32 15.47
N GLU A 45 11.44 2.22 16.77
CA GLU A 45 12.13 1.26 17.65
C GLU A 45 11.71 -0.20 17.39
N ARG A 46 10.52 -0.41 16.80
CA ARG A 46 9.90 -1.72 16.57
C ARG A 46 9.35 -1.80 15.14
N PRO A 47 9.35 -3.00 14.50
CA PRO A 47 8.76 -3.16 13.19
C PRO A 47 7.27 -2.81 13.24
N LEU A 48 6.79 -2.15 12.21
CA LEU A 48 5.44 -1.60 12.15
C LEU A 48 4.54 -2.55 11.34
N SER A 49 3.48 -3.04 11.95
CA SER A 49 2.41 -3.78 11.29
C SER A 49 1.08 -3.08 11.56
N ILE A 50 0.45 -2.55 10.50
CA ILE A 50 -0.80 -1.80 10.63
C ILE A 50 -1.83 -2.29 9.62
N ARG A 51 -3.07 -2.41 10.09
CA ARG A 51 -4.25 -2.58 9.21
C ARG A 51 -5.00 -1.27 9.09
N LEU A 52 -5.09 -0.75 7.87
CA LEU A 52 -5.77 0.49 7.53
C LEU A 52 -7.10 0.18 6.84
N LYS A 53 -8.17 0.80 7.32
CA LYS A 53 -9.50 0.71 6.71
C LYS A 53 -9.93 2.08 6.17
N GLY A 54 -10.43 2.12 4.94
CA GLY A 54 -10.80 3.38 4.28
C GLY A 54 -10.95 3.29 2.76
N ILE A 55 -10.77 4.42 2.09
CA ILE A 55 -10.84 4.54 0.62
C ILE A 55 -9.47 4.17 0.04
N THR A 56 -9.42 3.19 -0.88
CA THR A 56 -8.14 2.73 -1.48
C THR A 56 -7.71 3.52 -2.72
N ASN A 57 -8.66 4.21 -3.36
CA ASN A 57 -8.42 4.99 -4.55
C ASN A 57 -9.37 6.19 -4.58
N ASP A 58 -8.79 7.39 -4.63
CA ASP A 58 -9.50 8.65 -4.82
C ASP A 58 -8.83 9.45 -5.96
N SER A 59 -9.49 10.49 -6.42
CA SER A 59 -9.01 11.43 -7.44
C SER A 59 -7.94 12.41 -6.94
N LYS A 60 -7.93 12.70 -5.63
CA LYS A 60 -7.06 13.75 -5.05
C LYS A 60 -5.72 13.23 -4.55
N ASP A 61 -5.73 12.02 -3.99
CA ASP A 61 -4.61 11.44 -3.25
C ASP A 61 -4.04 10.23 -4.03
N PRO A 62 -2.76 9.86 -3.82
CA PRO A 62 -2.15 8.73 -4.51
C PRO A 62 -2.87 7.42 -4.17
N SER A 63 -3.06 6.55 -5.17
CA SER A 63 -3.67 5.25 -4.95
C SER A 63 -2.73 4.29 -4.23
N VAL A 64 -3.29 3.34 -3.48
CA VAL A 64 -2.50 2.31 -2.79
C VAL A 64 -1.69 1.43 -3.77
N ASP A 65 -2.13 1.31 -5.03
CA ASP A 65 -1.39 0.61 -6.09
C ASP A 65 -0.13 1.36 -6.52
N THR A 66 -0.24 2.69 -6.63
CA THR A 66 0.89 3.56 -6.96
C THR A 66 1.94 3.46 -5.87
N PHE A 67 1.51 3.52 -4.62
CA PHE A 67 2.42 3.37 -3.47
C PHE A 67 3.14 2.00 -3.48
N ARG A 68 2.39 0.92 -3.72
CA ARG A 68 2.95 -0.44 -3.79
C ARG A 68 3.96 -0.62 -4.93
N THR A 69 3.64 -0.08 -6.10
CA THR A 69 4.39 -0.35 -7.34
C THR A 69 5.56 0.63 -7.53
N THR A 70 5.43 1.85 -7.03
CA THR A 70 6.42 2.91 -7.23
C THR A 70 7.16 3.18 -5.92
N SER A 71 6.48 3.67 -4.89
CA SER A 71 7.14 4.14 -3.65
C SER A 71 7.93 3.04 -2.94
N LEU A 72 7.33 1.86 -2.75
CA LEU A 72 8.05 0.73 -2.14
C LEU A 72 9.21 0.23 -2.99
N HIS A 73 9.17 0.39 -4.32
CA HIS A 73 10.26 -0.01 -5.20
C HIS A 73 11.42 0.99 -5.14
N ILE A 74 11.11 2.28 -5.01
CA ILE A 74 12.10 3.33 -4.82
C ILE A 74 12.88 3.11 -3.52
N LEU A 75 12.20 2.74 -2.42
CA LEU A 75 12.86 2.48 -1.13
C LEU A 75 13.92 1.37 -1.20
N LYS A 76 13.78 0.41 -2.11
CA LYS A 76 14.78 -0.65 -2.31
C LYS A 76 16.14 -0.09 -2.72
N HIS A 77 16.15 1.00 -3.47
CA HIS A 77 17.38 1.63 -3.93
C HIS A 77 18.10 2.37 -2.80
N PHE A 78 17.38 2.84 -1.79
CA PHE A 78 17.93 3.48 -0.60
C PHE A 78 18.40 2.49 0.48
N GLY A 79 18.51 1.20 0.15
CA GLY A 79 19.05 0.17 1.05
C GLY A 79 18.06 -0.34 2.09
N VAL A 80 16.77 -0.04 1.94
CA VAL A 80 15.71 -0.55 2.82
C VAL A 80 15.54 -2.06 2.59
N PRO A 81 15.57 -2.90 3.65
CA PRO A 81 15.40 -4.34 3.50
C PRO A 81 14.00 -4.66 2.94
N LEU A 82 13.95 -5.61 2.00
CA LEU A 82 12.69 -6.07 1.41
C LEU A 82 11.91 -6.97 2.36
N GLU A 83 12.62 -7.63 3.28
CA GLU A 83 12.03 -8.48 4.27
C GLU A 83 11.20 -7.64 5.24
N GLY A 84 9.89 -7.89 5.27
CA GLY A 84 8.94 -7.16 6.10
C GLY A 84 8.42 -5.84 5.51
N LEU A 85 8.95 -5.35 4.38
CA LEU A 85 8.41 -4.18 3.69
C LEU A 85 7.38 -4.60 2.64
N GLU A 86 6.12 -4.62 3.04
CA GLU A 86 5.03 -5.00 2.13
C GLU A 86 3.75 -4.19 2.32
N LEU A 87 3.03 -3.98 1.22
CA LEU A 87 1.69 -3.44 1.22
C LEU A 87 0.74 -4.45 0.57
N LYS A 88 -0.08 -5.10 1.40
CA LYS A 88 -1.07 -6.08 0.97
C LYS A 88 -2.46 -5.46 0.96
N ILE A 89 -3.11 -5.50 -0.19
CA ILE A 89 -4.46 -4.97 -0.35
C ILE A 89 -5.44 -6.13 -0.22
N GLU A 90 -6.16 -6.20 0.91
CA GLU A 90 -7.10 -7.28 1.22
C GLU A 90 -8.47 -7.00 0.58
N SER A 91 -8.92 -5.74 0.66
CA SER A 91 -10.19 -5.29 0.08
C SER A 91 -10.04 -3.92 -0.57
N ARG A 92 -10.77 -3.68 -1.65
CA ARG A 92 -10.80 -2.40 -2.37
C ARG A 92 -12.00 -1.56 -1.92
N GLY A 93 -11.71 -0.32 -1.54
CA GLY A 93 -12.71 0.69 -1.17
C GLY A 93 -12.73 1.85 -2.17
N ALA A 94 -13.92 2.27 -2.56
CA ALA A 94 -14.17 3.45 -3.40
C ALA A 94 -14.81 4.57 -2.56
N ALA A 95 -15.60 5.47 -3.15
CA ALA A 95 -16.19 6.64 -2.47
C ALA A 95 -16.99 6.31 -1.18
N LEU A 96 -17.54 5.10 -1.06
CA LEU A 96 -18.26 4.63 0.13
C LEU A 96 -17.37 3.89 1.14
N GLY A 97 -16.04 3.94 0.97
CA GLY A 97 -15.07 3.23 1.79
C GLY A 97 -15.10 1.70 1.62
N GLY A 98 -14.77 0.99 2.70
CA GLY A 98 -14.78 -0.48 2.76
C GLY A 98 -13.51 -1.17 2.24
N GLY A 99 -12.48 -0.40 1.94
CA GLY A 99 -11.17 -0.92 1.61
C GLY A 99 -10.39 -1.27 2.86
N GLU A 100 -9.55 -2.30 2.74
CA GLU A 100 -8.67 -2.76 3.82
C GLU A 100 -7.30 -3.08 3.24
N VAL A 101 -6.27 -2.53 3.87
CA VAL A 101 -4.87 -2.68 3.48
C VAL A 101 -4.04 -2.99 4.70
N VAL A 102 -3.10 -3.91 4.55
CA VAL A 102 -2.11 -4.27 5.56
C VAL A 102 -0.77 -3.73 5.12
N LEU A 103 -0.17 -2.88 5.95
CA LEU A 103 1.17 -2.34 5.76
C LEU A 103 2.11 -3.01 6.77
N GLY A 104 3.17 -3.62 6.25
CA GLY A 104 4.34 -4.04 7.01
C GLY A 104 5.51 -3.11 6.67
N VAL A 105 6.18 -2.59 7.69
CA VAL A 105 7.42 -1.80 7.55
C VAL A 105 8.47 -2.33 8.52
N PRO A 106 9.65 -2.72 8.03
CA PRO A 106 10.75 -3.16 8.89
C PRO A 106 11.47 -1.95 9.48
N ILE A 107 12.28 -2.20 10.51
CA ILE A 107 13.18 -1.19 11.06
C ILE A 107 14.41 -1.08 10.15
N LEU A 108 14.87 0.15 9.91
CA LEU A 108 16.20 0.38 9.37
C LEU A 108 17.26 0.25 10.46
N LEU A 109 17.97 -0.88 10.45
CA LEU A 109 19.10 -1.12 11.33
C LEU A 109 20.38 -0.39 10.87
N ASN A 110 20.46 -0.09 9.57
CA ASN A 110 21.60 0.56 8.93
C ASN A 110 21.19 1.94 8.39
N ASN A 111 22.17 2.79 8.11
CA ASN A 111 21.95 4.05 7.41
C ASN A 111 21.45 3.82 5.98
N LEU A 112 20.67 4.77 5.47
CA LEU A 112 20.23 4.77 4.08
C LEU A 112 21.44 4.83 3.14
N SER A 113 21.42 4.03 2.08
CA SER A 113 22.45 4.11 1.04
C SER A 113 22.21 5.33 0.17
N GLU A 114 23.23 6.19 0.07
CA GLU A 114 23.22 7.28 -0.89
C GLU A 114 23.10 6.70 -2.31
N THR A 115 22.15 7.22 -3.08
CA THR A 115 21.98 6.82 -4.47
C THR A 115 21.81 8.05 -5.33
N THR A 116 22.69 8.21 -6.33
CA THR A 116 22.68 9.35 -7.25
C THR A 116 21.88 8.99 -8.50
N TRP A 117 20.68 9.56 -8.64
CA TRP A 117 19.80 9.37 -9.81
C TRP A 117 19.70 10.72 -10.52
N ILE A 118 20.49 10.92 -11.57
CA ILE A 118 20.53 12.17 -12.35
C ILE A 118 19.84 12.02 -13.70
N ASP A 119 19.97 10.85 -14.32
CA ASP A 119 19.43 10.56 -15.64
C ASP A 119 18.27 9.57 -15.56
N GLU A 120 17.22 9.79 -16.36
CA GLU A 120 16.01 8.94 -16.41
C GLU A 120 16.24 7.65 -17.20
N GLY A 121 17.23 7.66 -18.10
CA GLY A 121 17.58 6.51 -18.92
C GLY A 121 16.46 6.09 -19.89
N ILE A 122 16.46 4.82 -20.28
CA ILE A 122 15.56 4.25 -21.29
C ILE A 122 14.40 3.50 -20.64
N VAL A 123 13.18 3.71 -21.15
CA VAL A 123 11.99 2.97 -20.71
C VAL A 123 12.07 1.50 -21.16
N LYS A 124 12.35 0.60 -20.22
CA LYS A 124 12.43 -0.85 -20.49
C LYS A 124 11.06 -1.51 -20.71
N ARG A 125 10.07 -1.14 -19.90
CA ARG A 125 8.71 -1.70 -19.96
C ARG A 125 7.72 -0.84 -19.16
N ILE A 126 6.51 -0.67 -19.68
CA ILE A 126 5.39 -0.06 -18.97
C ILE A 126 4.54 -1.15 -18.28
N ARG A 127 4.22 -0.95 -17.01
CA ARG A 127 3.31 -1.81 -16.23
C ARG A 127 2.23 -0.94 -15.61
N GLY A 128 1.02 -1.48 -15.54
CA GLY A 128 -0.12 -0.81 -14.91
C GLY A 128 -1.05 -1.84 -14.28
N VAL A 129 -1.85 -1.37 -13.32
CA VAL A 129 -2.89 -2.16 -12.66
C VAL A 129 -4.22 -1.49 -12.91
N THR A 130 -5.22 -2.27 -13.32
CA THR A 130 -6.60 -1.81 -13.46
C THR A 130 -7.47 -2.60 -12.49
N PHE A 131 -8.42 -1.94 -11.85
CA PHE A 131 -9.39 -2.60 -10.99
C PHE A 131 -10.80 -2.10 -11.31
N SER A 132 -11.79 -2.90 -10.93
CA SER A 132 -13.20 -2.59 -11.04
C SER A 132 -13.91 -3.07 -9.79
N THR A 133 -14.63 -2.19 -9.09
CA THR A 133 -15.40 -2.52 -7.88
C THR A 133 -16.88 -2.29 -8.15
N ARG A 134 -17.73 -3.25 -7.73
CA ARG A 134 -19.21 -3.19 -7.89
C ARG A 134 -19.70 -2.99 -9.33
N VAL A 135 -18.88 -3.33 -10.32
CA VAL A 135 -19.20 -3.33 -11.75
C VAL A 135 -18.61 -4.57 -12.41
N SER A 136 -19.01 -4.86 -13.64
CA SER A 136 -18.52 -6.02 -14.39
C SER A 136 -16.99 -5.99 -14.55
N PRO A 137 -16.29 -7.11 -14.38
CA PRO A 137 -14.83 -7.19 -14.59
C PRO A 137 -14.43 -6.94 -16.06
N GLN A 138 -15.38 -6.99 -17.00
CA GLN A 138 -15.13 -6.68 -18.41
C GLN A 138 -14.63 -5.25 -18.63
N PHE A 139 -15.02 -4.30 -17.77
CA PHE A 139 -14.51 -2.94 -17.82
C PHE A 139 -12.99 -2.91 -17.59
N GLY A 140 -12.48 -3.69 -16.61
CA GLY A 140 -11.05 -3.85 -16.37
C GLY A 140 -10.31 -4.36 -17.60
N ASN A 141 -10.81 -5.44 -18.20
CA ASN A 141 -10.19 -6.03 -19.40
C ASN A 141 -10.19 -5.07 -20.59
N ARG A 142 -11.28 -4.32 -20.77
CA ARG A 142 -11.38 -3.30 -21.83
C ARG A 142 -10.38 -2.16 -21.63
N MET A 143 -10.23 -1.69 -20.39
CA MET A 143 -9.21 -0.68 -20.05
C MET A 143 -7.80 -1.16 -20.39
N VAL A 144 -7.47 -2.41 -20.04
CA VAL A 144 -6.15 -3.01 -20.37
C VAL A 144 -5.95 -3.10 -21.89
N SER A 145 -6.97 -3.52 -22.64
CA SER A 145 -6.90 -3.63 -24.10
C SER A 145 -6.62 -2.28 -24.75
N ILE A 146 -7.36 -1.24 -24.35
CA ILE A 146 -7.19 0.13 -24.88
C ILE A 146 -5.81 0.68 -24.50
N ALA A 147 -5.39 0.53 -23.24
CA ALA A 147 -4.07 1.00 -22.80
C ALA A 147 -2.93 0.33 -23.58
N ARG A 148 -3.00 -0.99 -23.81
CA ARG A 148 -2.02 -1.70 -24.64
C ARG A 148 -2.01 -1.22 -26.09
N GLY A 149 -3.15 -0.81 -26.65
CA GLY A 149 -3.20 -0.24 -27.99
C GLY A 149 -2.53 1.13 -28.12
N VAL A 150 -2.31 1.84 -27.01
CA VAL A 150 -1.60 3.14 -26.98
C VAL A 150 -0.10 2.96 -26.71
N PHE A 151 0.27 1.97 -25.88
CA PHE A 151 1.64 1.76 -25.43
C PHE A 151 2.44 0.69 -26.20
N ASN A 152 1.79 -0.11 -27.05
CA ASN A 152 2.45 -1.02 -28.00
C ASN A 152 2.58 -0.35 -29.36
#